data_AF-A0A559UXJ1-F1
#
_entry.id   AF-A0A559UXJ1-F1
#
_cell.length_a   1.000
_cell.length_b   1.000
_cell.length_c   1.000
_cell.angle_alpha   90.00
_cell.angle_beta   90.00
_cell.angle_gamma   90.00
#
_symmetry.space_group_name_H-M   'P 1'
#
loop_
_entity.id
_entity.type
_entity.pdbx_description
1 polymer ?
#
loop_
_entity_poly.entity_id
_entity_poly.type
_entity_poly.pdbx_seq_one_letter_code
_entity_poly.pdbx_strand_id
1 'polypeptide(L)'
;MAADGVHSALRTRHADHFGTQLAEGRNHYLWLGTTKVFDAFTFAFVETGHGWIWCYGYGYRGEHSTCVMECAPQTLTGLGLDRADGGEGLALLEKLFCHILDGHPLIAGRGAPWPTFRTLTNRTWHRGNLVLLGDAAHTTRYSIGAGTTLALEDALCLAAALGEHTTLPEALAAYERQRRSELLCARSAARCSARWYENLPRYIHLPPHRMFALLGQRHSPLLPYVPPQLYYGIDKAAGRLEVLRRFKRWLGPRAARALHARATAHRGRRTPLS
;
A
#
# COMPACT_ATOMS: atom_id res chain seq x y z
N MET A 1 -5.54 -19.76 19.93
CA MET A 1 -5.43 -18.71 18.89
C MET A 1 -4.72 -19.30 17.68
N ALA A 2 -5.14 -18.97 16.45
CA ALA A 2 -4.45 -19.33 15.22
C ALA A 2 -3.73 -18.08 14.67
N ALA A 3 -2.41 -18.08 14.77
CA ALA A 3 -1.51 -17.02 14.32
C ALA A 3 -0.38 -17.58 13.43
N ASP A 4 -0.63 -18.73 12.81
CA ASP A 4 0.27 -19.52 11.96
C ASP A 4 0.31 -19.04 10.49
N GLY A 5 -0.10 -17.80 10.27
CA GLY A 5 0.04 -17.08 9.01
C GLY A 5 -0.91 -17.53 7.89
N VAL A 6 -0.57 -17.15 6.65
CA VAL A 6 -1.41 -17.39 5.47
C VAL A 6 -1.65 -18.87 5.20
N HIS A 7 -0.81 -19.77 5.70
CA HIS A 7 -0.97 -21.23 5.57
C HIS A 7 -1.64 -21.90 6.78
N SER A 8 -2.38 -21.13 7.59
CA SER A 8 -2.99 -21.61 8.83
C SER A 8 -3.75 -22.94 8.68
N ALA A 9 -3.32 -23.94 9.44
CA ALA A 9 -3.93 -25.27 9.41
C ALA A 9 -5.33 -25.25 10.04
N LEU A 10 -5.47 -24.52 11.15
CA LEU A 10 -6.74 -24.40 11.88
C LEU A 10 -7.79 -23.63 11.08
N ARG A 11 -7.39 -22.56 10.37
CA ARG A 11 -8.29 -21.86 9.43
C ARG A 11 -8.73 -22.79 8.31
N THR A 12 -7.79 -23.51 7.71
CA THR A 12 -8.07 -24.41 6.57
C THR A 12 -9.03 -25.53 6.97
N ARG A 13 -8.84 -26.13 8.15
CA ARG A 13 -9.73 -27.18 8.69
C ARG A 13 -11.18 -26.72 8.89
N HIS A 14 -11.40 -25.43 9.12
CA HIS A 14 -12.73 -24.87 9.39
C HIS A 14 -13.11 -23.77 8.38
N ALA A 15 -12.64 -23.89 7.14
CA ALA A 15 -12.77 -22.85 6.12
C ALA A 15 -14.23 -22.45 5.84
N ASP A 16 -15.16 -23.42 5.85
CA ASP A 16 -16.59 -23.17 5.62
C ASP A 16 -17.21 -22.28 6.71
N HIS A 17 -16.83 -22.51 7.97
CA HIS A 17 -17.30 -21.68 9.09
C HIS A 17 -16.76 -20.26 8.96
N PHE A 18 -15.45 -20.13 8.75
CA PHE A 18 -14.81 -18.83 8.62
C PHE A 18 -15.23 -18.08 7.35
N GLY A 19 -15.79 -18.79 6.35
CA GLY A 19 -16.09 -18.23 5.04
C GLY A 19 -14.81 -17.75 4.37
N THR A 20 -13.75 -18.56 4.46
CA THR A 20 -12.42 -18.23 3.94
C THR A 20 -12.47 -18.05 2.42
N GLN A 21 -12.01 -16.90 1.93
CA GLN A 21 -11.82 -16.63 0.51
C GLN A 21 -10.35 -16.30 0.23
N LEU A 22 -9.80 -16.94 -0.79
CA LEU A 22 -8.47 -16.70 -1.32
C LEU A 22 -8.59 -16.16 -2.74
N ALA A 23 -8.00 -14.99 -2.97
CA ALA A 23 -7.84 -14.41 -4.30
C ALA A 23 -6.35 -14.30 -4.61
N GLU A 24 -5.91 -14.94 -5.68
CA GLU A 24 -4.54 -14.84 -6.16
C GLU A 24 -4.34 -13.54 -6.94
N GLY A 25 -3.24 -12.84 -6.65
CA GLY A 25 -2.79 -11.70 -7.43
C GLY A 25 -2.24 -12.14 -8.78
N ARG A 26 -2.12 -11.20 -9.71
CA ARG A 26 -1.65 -11.53 -11.06
C ARG A 26 -0.13 -11.55 -11.18
N ASN A 27 0.54 -10.63 -10.49
CA ASN A 27 1.99 -10.48 -10.58
C ASN A 27 2.70 -11.49 -9.68
N HIS A 28 3.86 -11.92 -10.15
CA HIS A 28 4.80 -12.75 -9.40
C HIS A 28 5.79 -11.87 -8.66
N TYR A 29 6.20 -12.30 -7.47
CA TYR A 29 7.21 -11.60 -6.70
C TYR A 29 8.25 -12.54 -6.12
N LEU A 30 9.43 -12.00 -5.80
CA LEU A 30 10.53 -12.70 -5.17
C LEU A 30 11.13 -11.81 -4.08
N TRP A 31 11.38 -12.40 -2.91
CA TRP A 31 11.97 -11.67 -1.78
C TRP A 31 13.44 -12.05 -1.65
N LEU A 32 14.31 -11.05 -1.82
CA LEU A 32 15.76 -11.21 -1.81
C LEU A 32 16.39 -10.30 -0.74
N GLY A 33 17.57 -10.69 -0.29
CA GLY A 33 18.50 -9.80 0.41
C GLY A 33 19.54 -9.25 -0.56
N THR A 34 20.28 -8.25 -0.12
CA THR A 34 21.51 -7.78 -0.78
C THR A 34 22.45 -7.17 0.26
N THR A 35 23.74 -7.12 -0.05
CA THR A 35 24.72 -6.36 0.74
C THR A 35 24.73 -4.88 0.40
N LYS A 36 24.00 -4.44 -0.64
CA LYS A 36 23.76 -3.02 -0.89
C LYS A 36 22.91 -2.45 0.25
N VAL A 37 23.41 -1.42 0.92
CA VAL A 37 22.62 -0.67 1.92
C VAL A 37 21.88 0.45 1.20
N PHE A 38 20.54 0.43 1.25
CA PHE A 38 19.71 1.52 0.77
C PHE A 38 19.42 2.50 1.90
N ASP A 39 19.93 3.73 1.80
CA ASP A 39 19.73 4.80 2.79
C ASP A 39 18.29 5.31 2.83
N ALA A 40 17.55 5.09 1.74
CA ALA A 40 16.15 5.46 1.60
C ALA A 40 15.37 4.36 0.88
N PHE A 41 14.07 4.33 1.10
CA PHE A 41 13.17 3.43 0.38
C PHE A 41 13.27 3.70 -1.13
N THR A 42 13.72 2.71 -1.88
CA THR A 42 14.04 2.83 -3.30
C THR A 42 13.03 2.07 -4.15
N PHE A 43 12.49 2.72 -5.16
CA PHE A 43 11.68 2.10 -6.21
C PHE A 43 12.45 2.15 -7.53
N ALA A 44 12.73 0.99 -8.11
CA ALA A 44 13.41 0.89 -9.39
C ALA A 44 12.57 0.11 -10.38
N PHE A 45 12.42 0.65 -11.59
CA PHE A 45 11.69 0.02 -12.69
C PHE A 45 12.65 -0.22 -13.84
N VAL A 46 12.70 -1.44 -14.36
CA VAL A 46 13.54 -1.84 -15.48
C VAL A 46 12.65 -2.35 -16.60
N GLU A 47 12.79 -1.75 -17.77
CA GLU A 47 12.17 -2.22 -19.00
C GLU A 47 13.01 -3.36 -19.58
N THR A 48 12.34 -4.41 -20.02
CA THR A 48 12.94 -5.58 -20.65
C THR A 48 12.27 -5.82 -22.00
N GLY A 49 12.84 -6.69 -22.83
CA GLY A 49 12.19 -7.13 -24.07
C GLY A 49 10.85 -7.85 -23.87
N HIS A 50 10.50 -8.22 -22.63
CA HIS A 50 9.30 -8.98 -22.29
C HIS A 50 8.31 -8.22 -21.38
N GLY A 51 8.54 -6.92 -21.17
CA GLY A 51 7.74 -6.07 -20.29
C GLY A 51 8.58 -5.48 -19.15
N TRP A 52 7.93 -5.16 -18.04
CA TRP A 52 8.56 -4.47 -16.92
C TRP A 52 8.77 -5.39 -15.72
N ILE A 53 9.91 -5.20 -15.05
CA ILE A 53 10.24 -5.75 -13.73
C ILE A 53 10.65 -4.60 -12.81
N TRP A 54 10.26 -4.67 -11.54
CA TRP A 54 10.59 -3.62 -10.58
C TRP A 54 11.04 -4.17 -9.24
N CYS A 55 11.76 -3.33 -8.50
CA CYS A 55 12.34 -3.65 -7.20
C CYS A 55 11.92 -2.61 -6.15
N TYR A 56 11.55 -3.10 -4.97
CA TYR A 56 11.40 -2.34 -3.73
C TYR A 56 12.62 -2.62 -2.85
N GLY A 57 13.51 -1.63 -2.72
CA GLY A 57 14.73 -1.73 -1.93
C GLY A 57 14.62 -0.97 -0.60
N TYR A 58 14.90 -1.63 0.53
CA TYR A 58 14.96 -0.96 1.83
C TYR A 58 15.92 -1.67 2.81
N GLY A 59 16.70 -0.88 3.55
CA GLY A 59 17.60 -1.38 4.60
C GLY A 59 16.84 -1.95 5.80
N TYR A 60 17.32 -3.07 6.35
CA TYR A 60 16.79 -3.63 7.63
C TYR A 60 17.90 -3.96 8.63
N ARG A 61 19.17 -3.87 8.22
CA ARG A 61 20.37 -3.94 9.06
C ARG A 61 21.40 -2.97 8.49
N GLY A 62 22.32 -2.47 9.31
CA GLY A 62 23.37 -1.53 8.86
C GLY A 62 24.26 -2.07 7.74
N GLU A 63 24.22 -3.37 7.46
CA GLU A 63 25.03 -4.06 6.44
C GLU A 63 24.21 -4.75 5.34
N HIS A 64 22.86 -4.75 5.44
CA HIS A 64 22.01 -5.49 4.49
C HIS A 64 20.67 -4.79 4.22
N SER A 65 20.19 -4.98 2.98
CA SER A 65 18.87 -4.55 2.57
C SER A 65 18.02 -5.68 2.02
N THR A 66 16.71 -5.47 2.07
CA THR A 66 15.71 -6.26 1.37
C THR A 66 15.52 -5.69 -0.04
N CYS A 67 15.44 -6.58 -1.02
CA CYS A 67 14.99 -6.33 -2.39
C CYS A 67 13.77 -7.21 -2.67
N VAL A 68 12.58 -6.63 -2.73
CA VAL A 68 11.40 -7.34 -3.23
C VAL A 68 11.30 -7.04 -4.71
N MET A 69 11.36 -8.07 -5.55
CA MET A 69 11.24 -7.93 -7.00
C MET A 69 9.86 -8.40 -7.44
N GLU A 70 9.25 -7.74 -8.41
CA GLU A 70 7.92 -8.08 -8.89
C GLU A 70 7.79 -7.84 -10.40
N CYS A 71 7.08 -8.71 -11.09
CA CYS A 71 6.78 -8.57 -12.51
C CYS A 71 5.49 -9.28 -12.93
N ALA A 72 5.02 -8.98 -14.14
CA ALA A 72 3.88 -9.69 -14.74
C ALA A 72 4.29 -11.11 -15.19
N PRO A 73 3.34 -12.07 -15.29
CA PRO A 73 3.64 -13.44 -15.71
C PRO A 73 4.36 -13.52 -17.06
N GLN A 74 4.00 -12.66 -18.02
CA GLN A 74 4.63 -12.60 -19.33
C GLN A 74 6.10 -12.18 -19.26
N THR A 75 6.43 -11.24 -18.38
CA THR A 75 7.81 -10.82 -18.13
C THR A 75 8.60 -11.96 -17.48
N LEU A 76 8.02 -12.65 -16.49
CA LEU A 76 8.67 -13.74 -15.77
C LEU A 76 9.07 -14.86 -16.74
N THR A 77 8.10 -15.38 -17.50
CA THR A 77 8.33 -16.46 -18.48
C THR A 77 9.19 -15.99 -19.65
N GLY A 78 9.03 -14.75 -20.11
CA GLY A 78 9.84 -14.20 -21.19
C GLY A 78 11.33 -14.09 -20.82
N LEU A 79 11.63 -13.75 -19.56
CA LEU A 79 12.99 -13.75 -19.02
C LEU A 79 13.50 -15.14 -18.64
N GLY A 80 12.66 -16.18 -18.70
CA GLY A 80 12.99 -17.54 -18.27
C GLY A 80 13.17 -17.72 -16.76
N LEU A 81 12.75 -16.74 -15.96
CA LEU A 81 12.92 -16.74 -14.49
C LEU A 81 12.06 -17.78 -13.77
N ASP A 82 11.04 -18.32 -14.44
CA ASP A 82 10.19 -19.42 -13.97
C ASP A 82 10.87 -20.79 -14.08
N ARG A 83 11.92 -20.90 -14.90
CA ARG A 83 12.63 -22.16 -15.19
C ARG A 83 14.12 -22.11 -14.83
N ALA A 84 14.68 -20.91 -14.69
CA ALA A 84 16.07 -20.70 -14.32
C ALA A 84 16.40 -21.40 -12.99
N ASP A 85 17.62 -21.90 -12.89
CA ASP A 85 18.12 -22.28 -11.57
C ASP A 85 18.29 -21.03 -10.68
N GLY A 86 18.40 -21.25 -9.37
CA GLY A 86 18.50 -20.13 -8.42
C GLY A 86 19.70 -19.21 -8.66
N GLY A 87 20.80 -19.71 -9.23
CA GLY A 87 22.00 -18.91 -9.50
C GLY A 87 21.90 -18.11 -10.79
N GLU A 88 21.44 -18.73 -11.87
CA GLU A 88 21.19 -18.11 -13.17
C GLU A 88 20.16 -16.99 -13.05
N GLY A 89 19.06 -17.25 -12.32
CA GLY A 89 18.03 -16.25 -12.06
C GLY A 89 18.58 -15.04 -11.29
N LEU A 90 19.39 -15.27 -10.26
CA LEU A 90 20.02 -14.18 -9.50
C LEU A 90 20.98 -13.35 -10.36
N ALA A 91 21.85 -13.99 -11.15
CA ALA A 91 22.79 -13.29 -12.02
C ALA A 91 22.06 -12.41 -13.06
N LEU A 92 20.93 -12.88 -13.60
CA LEU A 92 20.10 -12.09 -14.49
C LEU A 92 19.50 -10.87 -13.78
N LEU A 93 18.96 -11.05 -12.57
CA LEU A 93 18.39 -9.96 -11.79
C LEU A 93 19.46 -8.94 -11.38
N GLU A 94 20.66 -9.38 -10.98
CA GLU A 94 21.81 -8.52 -10.70
C GLU A 94 22.20 -7.68 -11.91
N LYS A 95 22.20 -8.28 -13.11
CA LYS A 95 22.46 -7.58 -14.37
C LYS A 95 21.39 -6.54 -14.69
N LEU A 96 20.11 -6.89 -14.51
CA LEU A 96 18.98 -5.97 -14.78
C LEU A 96 18.97 -4.79 -13.82
N PHE A 97 19.29 -5.02 -12.55
CA PHE A 97 19.26 -4.02 -11.48
C PHE A 97 20.65 -3.48 -11.12
N CYS A 98 21.64 -3.61 -12.01
CA CYS A 98 23.03 -3.25 -11.73
C CYS A 98 23.19 -1.79 -11.25
N HIS A 99 22.39 -0.87 -11.79
CA HIS A 99 22.41 0.55 -11.44
C HIS A 99 21.94 0.86 -10.02
N ILE A 100 21.11 0.01 -9.41
CA ILE A 100 20.64 0.21 -8.03
C ILE A 100 21.39 -0.65 -7.02
N LEU A 101 21.98 -1.75 -7.49
CA LEU A 101 22.75 -2.66 -6.66
C LEU A 101 24.20 -2.23 -6.52
N ASP A 102 24.72 -1.36 -7.41
CA ASP A 102 26.11 -0.88 -7.39
C ASP A 102 27.14 -2.03 -7.33
N GLY A 103 26.86 -3.13 -8.03
CA GLY A 103 27.71 -4.32 -8.05
C GLY A 103 27.62 -5.23 -6.82
N HIS A 104 26.74 -4.93 -5.87
CA HIS A 104 26.48 -5.81 -4.73
C HIS A 104 25.62 -7.02 -5.14
N PRO A 105 25.92 -8.23 -4.62
CA PRO A 105 25.16 -9.42 -4.94
C PRO A 105 23.77 -9.43 -4.33
N LEU A 106 22.88 -10.19 -4.95
CA LEU A 106 21.59 -10.59 -4.43
C LEU A 106 21.71 -11.90 -3.65
N ILE A 107 20.93 -12.03 -2.58
CA ILE A 107 20.94 -13.16 -1.66
C ILE A 107 19.53 -13.77 -1.65
N ALA A 108 19.36 -14.95 -2.24
CA ALA A 108 18.10 -15.69 -2.17
C ALA A 108 18.08 -16.69 -1.01
N GLY A 109 16.88 -16.97 -0.49
CA GLY A 109 16.62 -18.20 0.24
C GLY A 109 16.72 -19.41 -0.71
N ARG A 110 17.09 -20.59 -0.18
CA ARG A 110 17.21 -21.80 -0.99
C ARG A 110 15.89 -22.11 -1.71
N GLY A 111 15.93 -22.19 -3.05
CA GLY A 111 14.77 -22.56 -3.87
C GLY A 111 13.60 -21.58 -3.78
N ALA A 112 13.86 -20.29 -3.52
CA ALA A 112 12.81 -19.29 -3.38
C ALA A 112 11.94 -19.24 -4.66
N PRO A 113 10.67 -19.67 -4.59
CA PRO A 113 9.80 -19.64 -5.76
C PRO A 113 9.42 -18.19 -6.09
N TRP A 114 8.83 -17.99 -7.26
CA TRP A 114 8.15 -16.75 -7.65
C TRP A 114 6.62 -16.87 -7.39
N PRO A 115 6.14 -16.79 -6.14
CA PRO A 115 4.72 -16.90 -5.85
C PRO A 115 3.95 -15.68 -6.37
N THR A 116 2.64 -15.86 -6.49
CA THR A 116 1.68 -14.76 -6.57
C THR A 116 1.20 -14.39 -5.17
N PHE A 117 0.91 -13.11 -4.93
CA PHE A 117 0.42 -12.67 -3.63
C PHE A 117 -0.99 -13.22 -3.39
N ARG A 118 -1.21 -13.88 -2.25
CA ARG A 118 -2.51 -14.43 -1.88
C ARG A 118 -3.24 -13.47 -0.96
N THR A 119 -4.33 -12.89 -1.47
CA THR A 119 -5.25 -12.08 -0.67
C THR A 119 -6.23 -13.00 0.03
N LEU A 120 -6.06 -13.14 1.34
CA LEU A 120 -6.88 -13.96 2.22
C LEU A 120 -7.89 -13.07 2.95
N THR A 121 -9.14 -13.48 2.95
CA THR A 121 -10.20 -12.83 3.73
C THR A 121 -11.07 -13.86 4.39
N ASN A 122 -11.57 -13.57 5.59
CA ASN A 122 -12.52 -14.41 6.29
C ASN A 122 -13.79 -13.59 6.60
N ARG A 123 -14.96 -14.24 6.50
CA ARG A 123 -16.26 -13.66 6.85
C ARG A 123 -16.48 -13.59 8.36
N THR A 124 -15.90 -14.49 9.13
CA THR A 124 -15.79 -14.41 10.60
C THR A 124 -14.41 -14.89 11.03
N TRP A 125 -13.94 -14.39 12.17
CA TRP A 125 -12.58 -14.60 12.66
C TRP A 125 -12.54 -15.49 13.90
N HIS A 126 -13.69 -15.99 14.37
CA HIS A 126 -13.73 -16.88 15.53
C HIS A 126 -14.77 -18.01 15.40
N ARG A 127 -14.51 -19.09 16.13
CA ARG A 127 -15.35 -20.29 16.22
C ARG A 127 -15.17 -20.93 17.59
N GLY A 128 -16.18 -20.84 18.46
CA GLY A 128 -16.04 -21.33 19.84
C GLY A 128 -14.88 -20.63 20.55
N ASN A 129 -13.88 -21.40 20.99
CA ASN A 129 -12.64 -20.88 21.61
C ASN A 129 -11.48 -20.67 20.61
N LEU A 130 -11.71 -20.87 19.32
CA LEU A 130 -10.72 -20.60 18.26
C LEU A 130 -10.92 -19.18 17.72
N VAL A 131 -9.83 -18.42 17.61
CA VAL A 131 -9.78 -17.09 17.01
C VAL A 131 -8.59 -16.99 16.06
N LEU A 132 -8.77 -16.36 14.90
CA LEU A 132 -7.76 -16.06 13.91
C LEU A 132 -7.19 -14.65 14.17
N LEU A 133 -5.89 -14.46 13.97
CA LEU A 133 -5.27 -13.12 13.96
C LEU A 133 -4.10 -13.03 12.95
N GLY A 134 -3.72 -11.81 12.58
CA GLY A 134 -2.67 -11.55 11.59
C GLY A 134 -2.99 -12.19 10.25
N ASP A 135 -1.96 -12.71 9.56
CA ASP A 135 -2.11 -13.34 8.24
C ASP A 135 -2.99 -14.61 8.23
N ALA A 136 -3.33 -15.17 9.40
CA ALA A 136 -4.34 -16.23 9.49
C ALA A 136 -5.77 -15.67 9.35
N ALA A 137 -6.02 -14.44 9.80
CA ALA A 137 -7.33 -13.77 9.74
C ALA A 137 -7.50 -12.94 8.45
N HIS A 138 -6.46 -12.27 7.99
CA HIS A 138 -6.48 -11.43 6.80
C HIS A 138 -5.06 -11.19 6.31
N THR A 139 -4.84 -11.16 5.00
CA THR A 139 -3.54 -10.73 4.44
C THR A 139 -3.68 -9.37 3.79
N THR A 140 -2.61 -8.59 3.88
CA THR A 140 -2.53 -7.25 3.26
C THR A 140 -1.26 -7.16 2.42
N ARG A 141 -1.38 -6.65 1.18
CA ARG A 141 -0.27 -6.68 0.20
C ARG A 141 0.96 -5.93 0.73
N TYR A 142 2.14 -6.55 0.61
CA TYR A 142 3.43 -6.00 1.06
C TYR A 142 3.72 -4.58 0.53
N SER A 143 3.15 -4.18 -0.60
CA SER A 143 3.29 -2.84 -1.19
C SER A 143 2.84 -1.68 -0.27
N ILE A 144 2.12 -1.96 0.83
CA ILE A 144 1.78 -0.95 1.84
C ILE A 144 2.62 -1.04 3.11
N GLY A 145 3.49 -2.05 3.24
CA GLY A 145 4.48 -2.16 4.33
C GLY A 145 3.91 -2.39 5.74
N ALA A 146 2.65 -2.80 5.88
CA ALA A 146 1.96 -2.78 7.19
C ALA A 146 1.71 -4.16 7.83
N GLY A 147 2.08 -5.29 7.19
CA GLY A 147 1.65 -6.63 7.63
C GLY A 147 1.95 -6.95 9.10
N THR A 148 3.19 -6.74 9.54
CA THR A 148 3.61 -7.00 10.93
C THR A 148 2.93 -6.05 11.92
N THR A 149 2.81 -4.77 11.58
CA THR A 149 2.11 -3.77 12.39
C THR A 149 0.65 -4.18 12.60
N LEU A 150 -0.04 -4.58 11.53
CA LEU A 150 -1.44 -5.02 11.61
C LEU A 150 -1.61 -6.27 12.47
N ALA A 151 -0.68 -7.23 12.40
CA ALA A 151 -0.71 -8.42 13.24
C ALA A 151 -0.49 -8.10 14.74
N LEU A 152 0.40 -7.15 15.05
CA LEU A 152 0.61 -6.68 16.43
C LEU A 152 -0.61 -5.94 16.96
N GLU A 153 -1.20 -5.06 16.15
CA GLU A 153 -2.44 -4.38 16.50
C GLU A 153 -3.61 -5.37 16.71
N ASP A 154 -3.70 -6.43 15.91
CA ASP A 154 -4.68 -7.50 16.12
C ASP A 154 -4.47 -8.18 17.49
N ALA A 155 -3.22 -8.50 17.84
CA ALA A 155 -2.90 -9.12 19.13
C ALA A 155 -3.24 -8.19 20.31
N LEU A 156 -2.92 -6.89 20.20
CA LEU A 156 -3.24 -5.89 21.22
C LEU A 156 -4.76 -5.72 21.40
N CYS A 157 -5.51 -5.63 20.30
CA CYS A 157 -6.97 -5.52 20.36
C CYS A 157 -7.61 -6.77 20.95
N LEU A 158 -7.11 -7.96 20.60
CA LEU A 158 -7.60 -9.22 21.17
C LEU A 158 -7.32 -9.28 22.68
N ALA A 159 -6.12 -8.88 23.12
CA ALA A 159 -5.77 -8.83 24.53
C ALA A 159 -6.66 -7.85 25.32
N ALA A 160 -6.91 -6.66 24.76
CA ALA A 160 -7.82 -5.68 25.35
C ALA A 160 -9.25 -6.23 25.48
N ALA A 161 -9.80 -6.78 24.39
CA ALA A 161 -11.16 -7.33 24.39
C ALA A 161 -11.33 -8.49 25.41
N LEU A 162 -10.31 -9.32 25.59
CA LEU A 162 -10.32 -10.39 26.60
C LEU A 162 -10.28 -9.85 28.04
N GLY A 163 -9.72 -8.66 28.27
CA GLY A 163 -9.72 -8.01 29.58
C GLY A 163 -10.98 -7.20 29.89
N GLU A 164 -11.65 -6.68 28.86
CA GLU A 164 -12.83 -5.80 28.98
C GLU A 164 -14.16 -6.56 29.08
N HIS A 165 -14.22 -7.79 28.56
CA HIS A 165 -15.45 -8.57 28.51
C HIS A 165 -15.43 -9.78 29.45
N THR A 166 -16.57 -10.08 30.07
CA THR A 166 -16.68 -11.16 31.06
C THR A 166 -16.75 -12.54 30.42
N THR A 167 -17.26 -12.65 29.18
CA THR A 167 -17.37 -13.92 28.47
C THR A 167 -16.50 -13.96 27.21
N LEU A 168 -15.94 -15.14 26.91
CA LEU A 168 -15.13 -15.34 25.71
C LEU A 168 -15.87 -15.02 24.40
N PRO A 169 -17.13 -15.43 24.18
CA PRO A 169 -17.85 -15.07 22.96
C PRO A 169 -18.00 -13.56 22.76
N GLU A 170 -18.25 -12.79 23.82
CA GLU A 170 -18.35 -11.33 23.75
C GLU A 170 -17.00 -10.70 23.39
N ALA A 171 -15.93 -11.14 24.05
CA ALA A 171 -14.56 -10.68 23.78
C ALA A 171 -14.17 -10.91 22.31
N LEU A 172 -14.39 -12.12 21.79
CA LEU A 172 -14.03 -12.47 20.41
C LEU A 172 -14.85 -11.69 19.38
N ALA A 173 -16.14 -11.46 19.66
CA ALA A 173 -16.99 -10.66 18.80
C ALA A 173 -16.61 -9.17 18.81
N ALA A 174 -16.20 -8.63 19.97
CA ALA A 174 -15.72 -7.26 20.10
C ALA A 174 -14.41 -7.05 19.33
N TYR A 175 -13.43 -7.94 19.53
CA TYR A 175 -12.19 -8.00 18.77
C TYR A 175 -12.46 -8.01 17.25
N GLU A 176 -13.31 -8.94 16.78
CA GLU A 176 -13.61 -9.07 15.36
C GLU A 176 -14.22 -7.77 14.80
N ARG A 177 -15.22 -7.19 15.48
CA ARG A 177 -15.88 -5.97 15.01
C ARG A 177 -14.91 -4.80 14.91
N GLN A 178 -14.11 -4.58 15.94
CA GLN A 178 -13.18 -3.45 15.99
C GLN A 178 -12.12 -3.56 14.90
N ARG A 179 -11.41 -4.69 14.82
CA ARG A 179 -10.34 -4.87 13.85
C ARG A 179 -10.84 -4.84 12.42
N ARG A 180 -11.99 -5.44 12.13
CA ARG A 180 -12.58 -5.38 10.79
C ARG A 180 -12.86 -3.95 10.35
N SER A 181 -13.34 -3.09 11.26
CA SER A 181 -13.58 -1.68 10.98
C SER A 181 -12.28 -0.92 10.69
N GLU A 182 -11.27 -1.09 11.55
CA GLU A 182 -9.96 -0.42 11.43
C GLU A 182 -9.21 -0.82 10.15
N LEU A 183 -9.38 -2.08 9.71
CA LEU A 183 -8.69 -2.61 8.52
C LEU A 183 -9.35 -2.25 7.18
N LEU A 184 -10.57 -1.67 7.16
CA LEU A 184 -11.27 -1.38 5.91
C LEU A 184 -10.44 -0.49 4.97
N CYS A 185 -9.86 0.58 5.52
CA CYS A 185 -9.03 1.51 4.76
C CYS A 185 -7.74 0.85 4.27
N ALA A 186 -7.03 0.13 5.15
CA ALA A 186 -5.78 -0.56 4.81
C ALA A 186 -5.98 -1.61 3.71
N ARG A 187 -7.03 -2.43 3.82
CA ARG A 187 -7.38 -3.45 2.80
C ARG A 187 -7.75 -2.82 1.46
N SER A 188 -8.54 -1.73 1.48
CA SER A 188 -8.89 -1.00 0.27
C SER A 188 -7.64 -0.40 -0.39
N ALA A 189 -6.78 0.24 0.39
CA ALA A 189 -5.53 0.83 -0.07
C ALA A 189 -4.56 -0.22 -0.65
N ALA A 190 -4.47 -1.40 -0.02
CA ALA A 190 -3.66 -2.51 -0.53
C ALA A 190 -4.19 -3.08 -1.84
N ARG A 191 -5.52 -3.24 -1.97
CA ARG A 191 -6.15 -3.69 -3.22
C ARG A 191 -5.93 -2.70 -4.36
N CYS A 192 -6.09 -1.40 -4.09
CA CYS A 192 -5.85 -0.36 -5.10
C CYS A 192 -4.37 -0.31 -5.50
N SER A 193 -3.46 -0.40 -4.52
CA SER A 193 -2.01 -0.48 -4.76
C SER A 193 -1.66 -1.70 -5.62
N ALA A 194 -2.18 -2.88 -5.30
CA ALA A 194 -1.98 -4.11 -6.09
C ALA A 194 -2.39 -3.90 -7.54
N ARG A 195 -3.60 -3.37 -7.76
CA ARG A 195 -4.14 -3.14 -9.09
C ARG A 195 -3.33 -2.09 -9.86
N TRP A 196 -2.76 -1.10 -9.19
CA TRP A 196 -1.87 -0.12 -9.82
C TRP A 196 -0.64 -0.80 -10.43
N TYR A 197 0.06 -1.64 -9.65
CA TYR A 197 1.23 -2.39 -10.10
C TYR A 197 0.88 -3.42 -11.17
N GLU A 198 -0.25 -4.12 -11.04
CA GLU A 198 -0.77 -5.00 -12.09
C GLU A 198 -1.13 -4.23 -13.37
N ASN A 199 -1.29 -2.91 -13.34
CA ASN A 199 -1.55 -2.09 -14.53
C ASN A 199 -0.41 -1.10 -14.81
N LEU A 200 0.81 -1.41 -14.37
CA LEU A 200 2.00 -0.56 -14.53
C LEU A 200 2.20 0.01 -15.95
N PRO A 201 1.99 -0.75 -17.06
CA PRO A 201 2.14 -0.20 -18.41
C PRO A 201 1.26 1.02 -18.72
N ARG A 202 0.13 1.21 -18.01
CA ARG A 202 -0.72 2.42 -18.15
C ARG A 202 -0.02 3.69 -17.66
N TYR A 203 0.96 3.57 -16.77
CA TYR A 203 1.55 4.69 -16.04
C TYR A 203 3.04 4.92 -16.37
N ILE A 204 3.78 3.84 -16.65
CA ILE A 204 5.25 3.87 -16.68
C ILE A 204 5.83 4.74 -17.80
N HIS A 205 5.13 4.89 -18.92
CA HIS A 205 5.54 5.74 -20.04
C HIS A 205 5.13 7.22 -19.89
N LEU A 206 4.48 7.59 -18.79
CA LEU A 206 4.18 8.99 -18.51
C LEU A 206 5.45 9.75 -18.11
N PRO A 207 5.51 11.08 -18.31
CA PRO A 207 6.62 11.89 -17.81
C PRO A 207 6.87 11.63 -16.31
N PRO A 208 8.13 11.53 -15.84
CA PRO A 208 8.46 11.07 -14.50
C PRO A 208 7.64 11.75 -13.38
N HIS A 209 7.51 13.08 -13.42
CA HIS A 209 6.74 13.83 -12.44
C HIS A 209 5.25 13.41 -12.35
N ARG A 210 4.63 13.00 -13.47
CA ARG A 210 3.24 12.49 -13.48
C ARG A 210 3.17 11.05 -13.00
N MET A 211 4.11 10.22 -13.46
CA MET A 211 4.21 8.83 -13.03
C MET A 211 4.35 8.77 -11.50
N PHE A 212 5.28 9.54 -10.92
CA PHE A 212 5.49 9.60 -9.47
C PHE A 212 4.29 10.16 -8.70
N ALA A 213 3.61 11.19 -9.22
CA ALA A 213 2.39 11.71 -8.61
C ALA A 213 1.29 10.63 -8.53
N LEU A 214 1.09 9.89 -9.62
CA LEU A 214 0.10 8.80 -9.68
C LEU A 214 0.51 7.60 -8.84
N LEU A 215 1.82 7.31 -8.71
CA LEU A 215 2.34 6.30 -7.79
C LEU A 215 2.05 6.68 -6.33
N GLY A 216 2.17 7.95 -5.96
CA GLY A 216 1.74 8.46 -4.66
C GLY A 216 0.24 8.31 -4.41
N GLN A 217 -0.55 8.32 -5.48
CA GLN A 217 -2.02 8.20 -5.45
C GLN A 217 -2.53 6.77 -5.73
N ARG A 218 -1.65 5.76 -5.73
CA ARG A 218 -1.98 4.36 -6.04
C ARG A 218 -3.07 3.73 -5.17
N HIS A 219 -3.36 4.33 -4.03
CA HIS A 219 -4.43 3.89 -3.12
C HIS A 219 -5.84 4.33 -3.57
N SER A 220 -5.94 5.14 -4.62
CA SER A 220 -7.23 5.65 -5.11
C SER A 220 -8.05 4.57 -5.84
N PRO A 221 -9.35 4.41 -5.51
CA PRO A 221 -10.22 3.42 -6.15
C PRO A 221 -10.65 3.82 -7.58
N LEU A 222 -10.52 5.10 -7.94
CA LEU A 222 -10.95 5.62 -9.24
C LEU A 222 -9.87 5.47 -10.31
N LEU A 223 -8.60 5.45 -9.91
CA LEU A 223 -7.45 5.44 -10.81
C LEU A 223 -7.46 4.29 -11.85
N PRO A 224 -7.95 3.07 -11.53
CA PRO A 224 -8.08 2.00 -12.52
C PRO A 224 -9.08 2.28 -13.65
N TYR A 225 -10.11 3.09 -13.40
CA TYR A 225 -11.24 3.30 -14.30
C TYR A 225 -11.12 4.59 -15.11
N VAL A 226 -10.22 5.49 -14.72
CA VAL A 226 -10.02 6.79 -15.36
C VAL A 226 -8.71 6.79 -16.16
N PRO A 227 -8.66 7.38 -17.36
CA PRO A 227 -7.40 7.60 -18.05
C PRO A 227 -6.40 8.38 -17.17
N PRO A 228 -5.13 7.92 -17.03
CA PRO A 228 -4.17 8.50 -16.08
C PRO A 228 -3.94 10.01 -16.26
N GLN A 229 -3.94 10.48 -17.50
CA GLN A 229 -3.75 11.89 -17.86
C GLN A 229 -4.93 12.76 -17.38
N LEU A 230 -6.15 12.24 -17.51
CA LEU A 230 -7.37 12.91 -17.07
C LEU A 230 -7.43 12.96 -15.55
N TYR A 231 -7.11 11.85 -14.87
CA TYR A 231 -7.07 11.79 -13.42
C TYR A 231 -6.09 12.81 -12.84
N TYR A 232 -4.86 12.85 -13.37
CA TYR A 232 -3.85 13.84 -12.97
C TYR A 232 -4.31 15.29 -13.22
N GLY A 233 -5.00 15.54 -14.33
CA GLY A 233 -5.56 16.87 -14.65
C GLY A 233 -6.62 17.33 -13.64
N ILE A 234 -7.55 16.43 -13.29
CA ILE A 234 -8.61 16.69 -12.30
C ILE A 234 -8.00 16.96 -10.93
N ASP A 235 -7.05 16.13 -10.48
CA ASP A 235 -6.39 16.27 -9.19
C ASP A 235 -5.64 17.61 -9.07
N LYS A 236 -4.87 17.97 -10.10
CA LYS A 236 -4.16 19.26 -10.15
C LYS A 236 -5.12 20.46 -10.14
N ALA A 237 -6.27 20.34 -10.80
CA ALA A 237 -7.30 21.36 -10.79
C ALA A 237 -7.96 21.48 -9.40
N ALA A 238 -8.25 20.36 -8.74
CA ALA A 238 -8.80 20.32 -7.39
C ALA A 238 -7.84 20.93 -6.36
N GLY A 239 -6.54 20.59 -6.42
CA GLY A 239 -5.52 21.20 -5.57
C GLY A 239 -5.40 22.72 -5.77
N ARG A 240 -5.47 23.19 -7.02
CA ARG A 240 -5.51 24.64 -7.31
C ARG A 240 -6.75 25.31 -6.75
N LEU A 241 -7.92 24.66 -6.83
CA LEU A 241 -9.17 25.16 -6.27
C LEU A 241 -9.11 25.24 -4.74
N GLU A 242 -8.49 24.28 -4.06
CA GLU A 242 -8.28 24.34 -2.61
C GLU A 242 -7.34 25.48 -2.20
N VAL A 243 -6.23 25.66 -2.94
CA VAL A 243 -5.30 26.78 -2.71
C VAL A 243 -6.01 28.11 -2.90
N LEU A 244 -6.80 28.26 -3.98
CA LEU A 244 -7.62 29.44 -4.23
C LEU A 244 -8.67 29.66 -3.13
N ARG A 245 -9.34 28.61 -2.66
CA ARG A 245 -10.30 28.69 -1.54
C ARG A 245 -9.60 29.11 -0.24
N ARG A 246 -8.42 28.58 0.05
CA ARG A 246 -7.61 28.94 1.23
C ARG A 246 -7.13 30.39 1.15
N PHE A 247 -6.68 30.82 -0.03
CA PHE A 247 -6.26 32.20 -0.28
C PHE A 247 -7.44 33.18 -0.17
N LYS A 248 -8.61 32.83 -0.71
CA LYS A 248 -9.85 33.61 -0.56
C LYS A 248 -10.32 33.68 0.91
N ARG A 249 -10.19 32.59 1.68
CA ARG A 249 -10.44 32.60 3.13
C ARG A 249 -9.46 33.46 3.91
N TRP A 250 -8.21 33.58 3.46
CA TRP A 250 -7.20 34.45 4.07
C TRP A 250 -7.40 35.93 3.72
N LEU A 251 -7.81 36.22 2.48
CA LEU A 251 -8.16 37.58 2.04
C LEU A 251 -9.51 38.05 2.59
N GLY A 252 -10.48 37.16 2.79
CA GLY A 252 -11.85 37.50 3.21
C GLY A 252 -11.90 38.40 4.46
N PRO A 253 -11.23 38.06 5.57
CA PRO A 253 -11.19 38.88 6.78
C PRO A 253 -10.42 40.20 6.61
N ARG A 254 -9.49 40.30 5.64
CA ARG A 254 -8.70 41.52 5.38
C ARG A 254 -9.44 42.48 4.45
N ALA A 255 -10.07 41.95 3.40
CA ALA A 255 -10.91 42.71 2.50
C ALA A 255 -12.19 43.20 3.20
N ALA A 256 -12.82 42.37 4.05
CA ALA A 256 -13.96 42.79 4.85
C ALA A 256 -13.61 43.91 5.83
N ARG A 257 -12.44 43.85 6.48
CA ARG A 257 -11.93 44.92 7.35
C ARG A 257 -11.64 46.22 6.59
N ALA A 258 -11.04 46.13 5.40
CA ALA A 258 -10.77 47.30 4.55
C ALA A 258 -12.06 47.95 4.00
N LEU A 259 -13.07 47.15 3.68
CA LEU A 259 -14.38 47.63 3.21
C LEU A 259 -15.22 48.21 4.35
N HIS A 260 -15.18 47.62 5.56
CA HIS A 260 -15.81 48.21 6.75
C HIS A 260 -15.14 49.53 7.17
N ALA A 261 -13.80 49.62 7.11
CA ALA A 261 -13.09 50.87 7.40
C ALA A 261 -13.41 52.01 6.40
N ARG A 262 -13.62 51.67 5.12
CA ARG A 262 -14.08 52.64 4.10
C ARG A 262 -15.54 53.04 4.29
N ALA A 263 -16.41 52.13 4.72
CA ALA A 263 -17.82 52.43 4.98
C ALA A 263 -18.03 53.29 6.23
N THR A 264 -17.24 53.11 7.29
CA THR A 264 -17.27 53.97 8.48
C THR A 264 -16.66 55.34 8.22
N ALA A 265 -15.61 55.45 7.40
CA ALA A 265 -15.04 56.73 6.99
C ALA A 265 -16.02 57.59 6.15
N HIS A 266 -16.90 56.96 5.37
CA HIS A 266 -17.88 57.70 4.56
C HIS A 266 -19.12 58.17 5.35
N ARG A 267 -19.46 57.49 6.46
CA ARG A 267 -20.54 57.90 7.39
C ARG A 267 -20.17 59.03 8.34
N GLY A 268 -18.88 59.35 8.51
CA GLY A 268 -18.40 60.43 9.39
C GLY A 268 -18.33 61.83 8.75
N ARG A 269 -18.76 62.01 7.49
CA ARG A 269 -18.63 63.29 6.75
C ARG A 269 -19.94 64.02 6.44
N ARG A 270 -21.03 63.73 7.14
CA ARG A 270 -22.25 64.58 7.12
C ARG A 270 -22.38 65.31 8.47
N THR A 271 -21.92 66.57 8.45
CA THR A 271 -22.15 67.77 9.29
C THR A 271 -23.04 67.68 10.54
N PRO A 272 -22.80 68.59 11.52
CA PRO A 272 -23.81 69.62 11.73
C PRO A 272 -23.29 71.04 11.57
N LEU A 273 -24.21 71.87 11.10
CA LEU A 273 -24.13 73.32 10.94
C LEU A 273 -24.00 74.03 12.30
N SER A 274 -23.21 75.10 12.30
CA SER A 274 -23.48 76.36 13.00
C SER A 274 -22.59 77.44 12.40
#